data_AF-A0A7G1IAA0-F1
#
_entry.id   AF-A0A7G1IAA0-F1
#
_cell.length_a   1.000
_cell.length_b   1.000
_cell.length_c   1.000
_cell.angle_alpha   90.00
_cell.angle_beta   90.00
_cell.angle_gamma   90.00
#
_symmetry.space_group_name_H-M   'P 1'
#
loop_
_entity.id
_entity.type
_entity.pdbx_description
1 polymer ?
#
loop_
_entity_poly.entity_id
_entity_poly.type
_entity_poly.pdbx_seq_one_letter_code
_entity_poly.pdbx_strand_id
1 'polypeptide(L)'
;MSEQQSPTVMVVDDHPIWRDAVVRDLADDGFNVVATADSVAAARRRAAVVKPDVVLMDMRLADGNGVQATTEVLEVSPATRVLVLSASDEREDVLEAVKAGATGYLVKSASKAELSDAVRATAAGRAVFTPSLAGLVLGEYRRIATSTDSGPARPSLTERETEVLRYVAKDCPPSRLPKNSR
;
A
#
# COMPACT_ATOMS: atom_id res chain seq x y z
N MET A 1 28.48 8.76 3.69
CA MET A 1 27.28 7.95 4.00
C MET A 1 26.13 8.93 4.06
N SER A 2 25.29 8.99 3.04
CA SER A 2 24.11 9.85 3.08
C SER A 2 23.19 9.31 4.16
N GLU A 3 22.88 10.11 5.18
CA GLU A 3 21.82 9.80 6.12
C GLU A 3 20.55 9.57 5.28
N GLN A 4 20.10 8.31 5.19
CA GLN A 4 18.82 8.01 4.57
C GLN A 4 17.77 8.61 5.50
N GLN A 5 17.27 9.78 5.14
CA GLN A 5 16.24 10.46 5.89
C GLN A 5 15.01 9.54 5.95
N SER A 6 14.63 9.16 7.17
CA SER A 6 13.48 8.27 7.38
C SER A 6 12.23 8.91 6.79
N PRO A 7 11.40 8.14 6.06
CA PRO A 7 10.21 8.69 5.44
C PRO A 7 9.26 9.23 6.50
N THR A 8 8.61 10.35 6.18
CA THR A 8 7.56 10.94 6.99
C THR A 8 6.27 10.14 6.83
N VAL A 9 5.65 9.81 7.96
CA VAL A 9 4.45 8.95 7.98
C VAL A 9 3.29 9.69 8.63
N MET A 10 2.11 9.55 8.05
CA MET A 10 0.84 9.91 8.70
C MET A 10 0.03 8.65 8.95
N VAL A 11 -0.55 8.52 10.15
CA VAL A 11 -1.38 7.35 10.53
C VAL A 11 -2.85 7.76 10.63
N VAL A 12 -3.71 7.13 9.84
CA VAL A 12 -5.15 7.38 9.80
C VAL A 12 -5.88 6.13 10.27
N ASP A 13 -6.46 6.19 11.47
CA ASP A 13 -7.20 5.09 12.07
C ASP A 13 -8.13 5.65 13.16
N ASP A 14 -9.39 5.24 13.19
CA ASP A 14 -10.38 5.73 14.15
C ASP A 14 -10.38 4.95 15.49
N HIS A 15 -9.59 3.88 15.61
CA HIS A 15 -9.36 3.12 16.83
C HIS A 15 -8.16 3.69 17.60
N PRO A 16 -8.38 4.43 18.71
CA PRO A 16 -7.30 5.18 19.37
C PRO A 16 -6.16 4.28 19.85
N ILE A 17 -6.48 3.13 20.45
CA ILE A 17 -5.49 2.19 20.98
C ILE A 17 -4.60 1.63 19.86
N TRP A 18 -5.19 1.28 18.72
CA TRP A 18 -4.45 0.74 17.59
C TRP A 18 -3.56 1.81 16.94
N ARG A 19 -4.12 3.00 16.71
CA ARG A 19 -3.38 4.14 16.18
C ARG A 19 -2.16 4.47 17.05
N ASP A 20 -2.34 4.57 18.35
CA ASP A 20 -1.25 4.90 19.28
C ASP A 20 -0.18 3.80 19.30
N ALA A 21 -0.58 2.52 19.22
CA ALA A 21 0.34 1.40 19.11
C ALA A 21 1.18 1.46 17.82
N VAL A 22 0.55 1.69 16.67
CA VAL A 22 1.21 1.84 15.36
C VAL A 22 2.18 3.02 15.37
N VAL A 23 1.76 4.17 15.92
CA VAL A 23 2.63 5.36 16.03
C VAL A 23 3.87 5.05 16.87
N ARG A 24 3.69 4.37 18.02
CA ARG A 24 4.80 3.96 18.88
C ARG A 24 5.76 3.00 18.16
N ASP A 25 5.21 1.98 17.50
CA ASP A 25 6.01 0.97 16.81
C ASP A 25 6.81 1.56 15.64
N LEU A 26 6.23 2.49 14.89
CA LEU A 26 6.93 3.23 13.85
C LEU A 26 8.03 4.14 14.41
N ALA A 27 7.75 4.85 15.51
CA ALA A 27 8.73 5.71 16.15
C ALA A 27 9.94 4.91 16.68
N ASP A 28 9.68 3.75 17.30
CA ASP A 28 10.70 2.81 17.78
C ASP A 28 11.63 2.33 16.64
N ASP A 29 11.11 2.24 15.40
CA ASP A 29 11.85 1.82 14.21
C ASP A 29 12.44 3.01 13.41
N GLY A 30 12.41 4.20 13.99
CA GLY A 30 13.06 5.40 13.49
C GLY A 30 12.29 6.15 12.40
N PHE A 31 10.99 5.89 12.22
CA PHE A 31 10.15 6.69 11.33
C PHE A 31 9.73 8.01 11.97
N ASN A 32 9.52 9.04 11.15
CA ASN A 32 9.01 10.32 11.61
C ASN A 32 7.49 10.39 11.40
N VAL A 33 6.70 10.11 12.44
CA VAL A 33 5.24 10.27 12.37
C VAL A 33 4.86 11.74 12.49
N VAL A 34 4.51 12.37 11.37
CA VAL A 34 4.25 13.82 11.28
C VAL A 34 2.82 14.22 11.60
N ALA A 35 1.88 13.28 11.52
CA ALA A 35 0.48 13.51 11.86
C ALA A 35 -0.26 12.19 12.14
N THR A 36 -1.34 12.30 12.90
CA THR A 36 -2.36 11.25 13.03
C THR A 36 -3.69 11.76 12.49
N ALA A 37 -4.67 10.91 12.19
CA ALA A 37 -6.05 11.30 11.95
C ALA A 37 -7.00 10.16 12.36
N ASP A 38 -8.26 10.49 12.60
CA ASP A 38 -9.31 9.59 13.07
C ASP A 38 -10.53 9.54 12.14
N SER A 39 -10.44 10.21 11.00
CA SER A 39 -11.58 10.47 10.13
C SER A 39 -11.12 10.83 8.72
N VAL A 40 -11.97 10.58 7.72
CA VAL A 40 -11.76 10.96 6.31
C VAL A 40 -11.46 12.46 6.22
N ALA A 41 -12.29 13.26 6.87
CA ALA A 41 -12.18 14.71 6.83
C ALA A 41 -10.88 15.21 7.48
N ALA A 42 -10.44 14.61 8.60
CA ALA A 42 -9.17 14.98 9.23
C ALA A 42 -7.97 14.52 8.39
N ALA A 43 -8.03 13.33 7.78
CA ALA A 43 -6.97 12.80 6.92
C ALA A 43 -6.67 13.76 5.76
N ARG A 44 -7.70 14.18 5.01
CA ARG A 44 -7.56 15.15 3.92
C ARG A 44 -6.94 16.48 4.39
N ARG A 45 -7.48 17.07 5.47
CA ARG A 45 -6.98 18.36 5.98
C ARG A 45 -5.53 18.29 6.41
N ARG A 46 -5.13 17.23 7.12
CA ARG A 46 -3.77 17.08 7.64
C ARG A 46 -2.78 16.74 6.51
N ALA A 47 -3.16 15.87 5.57
CA ALA A 47 -2.34 15.53 4.41
C ALA A 47 -1.99 16.77 3.57
N ALA A 48 -2.95 17.68 3.35
CA ALA A 48 -2.73 18.92 2.61
C ALA A 48 -1.63 19.82 3.24
N VAL A 49 -1.48 19.75 4.57
CA VAL A 49 -0.52 20.55 5.33
C VAL A 49 0.83 19.85 5.44
N VAL A 50 0.84 18.61 5.91
CA VAL A 50 2.09 17.90 6.26
C VAL A 50 2.72 17.17 5.09
N LYS A 51 1.96 16.89 4.02
CA LYS A 51 2.40 16.21 2.78
C LYS A 51 3.32 15.01 3.07
N PRO A 52 2.81 13.99 3.78
CA PRO A 52 3.65 12.88 4.24
C PRO A 52 4.14 12.03 3.06
N ASP A 53 5.30 11.40 3.19
CA ASP A 53 5.79 10.45 2.19
C ASP A 53 4.88 9.22 2.12
N VAL A 54 4.42 8.74 3.28
CA VAL A 54 3.52 7.59 3.40
C VAL A 54 2.33 7.92 4.30
N VAL A 55 1.15 7.48 3.88
CA VAL A 55 -0.03 7.40 4.75
C VAL A 55 -0.33 5.93 5.04
N LEU A 56 -0.37 5.58 6.31
CA LEU A 56 -1.03 4.36 6.77
C LEU A 56 -2.52 4.63 6.90
N MET A 57 -3.34 3.93 6.13
CA MET A 57 -4.79 4.19 6.03
C MET A 57 -5.60 2.98 6.49
N ASP A 58 -6.41 3.14 7.53
CA ASP A 58 -7.45 2.15 7.85
C ASP A 58 -8.57 2.15 6.81
N MET A 59 -9.13 0.97 6.52
CA MET A 59 -10.27 0.83 5.59
C MET A 59 -11.60 1.25 6.21
N ARG A 60 -11.72 1.18 7.54
CA ARG A 60 -12.94 1.54 8.25
C ARG A 60 -12.69 2.83 9.02
N LEU A 61 -13.52 3.85 8.79
CA LEU A 61 -13.48 5.10 9.53
C LEU A 61 -14.92 5.47 9.92
N ALA A 62 -15.11 6.05 11.10
CA ALA A 62 -16.44 6.38 11.59
C ALA A 62 -17.25 7.32 10.67
N ASP A 63 -16.58 8.19 9.90
CA ASP A 63 -17.19 9.16 8.98
C ASP A 63 -17.14 8.73 7.50
N GLY A 64 -16.67 7.51 7.19
CA GLY A 64 -16.64 7.01 5.81
C GLY A 64 -15.78 5.77 5.59
N ASN A 65 -15.22 5.63 4.39
CA ASN A 65 -14.39 4.49 3.99
C ASN A 65 -12.95 4.96 3.73
N GLY A 66 -11.96 4.16 4.12
CA GLY A 66 -10.54 4.37 3.80
C GLY A 66 -10.26 4.48 2.30
N VAL A 67 -11.06 3.85 1.44
CA VAL A 67 -11.03 4.00 -0.03
C VAL A 67 -11.30 5.45 -0.45
N GLN A 68 -12.34 6.06 0.14
CA GLN A 68 -12.68 7.46 -0.09
C GLN A 68 -11.57 8.37 0.44
N ALA A 69 -11.11 8.13 1.68
CA ALA A 69 -10.02 8.89 2.28
C ALA A 69 -8.73 8.82 1.46
N THR A 70 -8.43 7.67 0.86
CA THR A 70 -7.26 7.48 -0.03
C THR A 70 -7.36 8.41 -1.23
N THR A 71 -8.49 8.41 -1.92
CA THR A 71 -8.73 9.31 -3.07
C THR A 71 -8.57 10.78 -2.66
N GLU A 72 -9.24 11.20 -1.58
CA GLU A 72 -9.22 12.58 -1.10
C GLU A 72 -7.83 13.04 -0.64
N VAL A 73 -7.04 12.15 -0.03
CA VAL A 73 -5.66 12.44 0.38
C VAL A 73 -4.77 12.63 -0.85
N LEU A 74 -4.89 11.76 -1.86
CA LEU A 74 -4.09 11.84 -3.07
C LEU A 74 -4.40 13.09 -3.92
N GLU A 75 -5.63 13.60 -3.87
CA GLU A 75 -6.00 14.87 -4.51
C GLU A 75 -5.23 16.07 -3.92
N VAL A 76 -5.06 16.10 -2.60
CA VAL A 76 -4.42 17.24 -1.90
C VAL A 76 -2.92 17.04 -1.65
N SER A 77 -2.44 15.79 -1.73
CA SER A 77 -1.03 15.44 -1.62
C SER A 77 -0.64 14.37 -2.66
N PRO A 78 -0.48 14.75 -3.94
CA PRO A 78 -0.31 13.79 -5.05
C PRO A 78 0.99 12.97 -5.02
N ALA A 79 2.00 13.40 -4.26
CA ALA A 79 3.26 12.68 -4.10
C ALA A 79 3.24 11.66 -2.95
N THR A 80 2.22 11.72 -2.08
CA THR A 80 2.03 10.80 -0.98
C THR A 80 1.72 9.41 -1.51
N ARG A 81 2.25 8.38 -0.83
CA ARG A 81 1.93 6.99 -1.13
C ARG A 81 1.08 6.42 -0.01
N VAL A 82 0.07 5.63 -0.36
CA VAL A 82 -0.88 5.10 0.63
C VAL A 82 -0.64 3.61 0.80
N LEU A 83 -0.37 3.21 2.04
CA LEU A 83 -0.36 1.81 2.47
C LEU A 83 -1.61 1.59 3.32
N VAL A 84 -2.53 0.81 2.78
CA VAL A 84 -3.74 0.43 3.51
C VAL A 84 -3.40 -0.60 4.58
N LEU A 85 -3.98 -0.43 5.77
CA LEU A 85 -3.86 -1.35 6.89
C LEU A 85 -5.25 -1.83 7.30
N SER A 86 -5.60 -3.09 7.03
CA SER A 86 -6.97 -3.60 7.18
C SER A 86 -7.04 -4.84 8.07
N ALA A 87 -8.16 -5.05 8.75
CA ALA A 87 -8.42 -6.30 9.47
C ALA A 87 -8.78 -7.47 8.53
N SER A 88 -9.16 -7.18 7.28
CA SER A 88 -9.61 -8.13 6.27
C SER A 88 -8.53 -8.32 5.19
N ASP A 89 -8.38 -9.55 4.70
CA ASP A 89 -7.60 -9.89 3.49
C ASP A 89 -8.51 -10.30 2.31
N GLU A 90 -9.79 -9.92 2.37
CA GLU A 90 -10.74 -10.24 1.33
C GLU A 90 -10.37 -9.57 0.00
N ARG A 91 -10.60 -10.31 -1.09
CA ARG A 91 -10.23 -9.88 -2.44
C ARG A 91 -10.84 -8.52 -2.82
N GLU A 92 -12.08 -8.29 -2.43
CA GLU A 92 -12.83 -7.09 -2.83
C GLU A 92 -12.22 -5.83 -2.23
N ASP A 93 -11.96 -5.83 -0.91
CA ASP A 93 -11.32 -4.73 -0.18
C ASP A 93 -9.98 -4.31 -0.81
N VAL A 94 -9.18 -5.30 -1.21
CA VAL A 94 -7.87 -5.05 -1.83
C VAL A 94 -8.00 -4.43 -3.22
N LEU A 95 -8.97 -4.90 -4.02
CA LEU A 95 -9.23 -4.33 -5.34
C LEU A 95 -9.76 -2.90 -5.23
N GLU A 96 -10.63 -2.61 -4.26
CA GLU A 96 -11.11 -1.25 -4.01
C GLU A 96 -9.98 -0.31 -3.58
N ALA A 97 -9.10 -0.77 -2.68
CA ALA A 97 -7.93 0.00 -2.26
C ALA A 97 -7.01 0.34 -3.43
N VAL A 98 -6.70 -0.64 -4.29
CA VAL A 98 -5.86 -0.41 -5.48
C VAL A 98 -6.54 0.55 -6.47
N LYS A 99 -7.85 0.41 -6.69
CA LYS A 99 -8.62 1.32 -7.56
C LYS A 99 -8.60 2.76 -7.04
N ALA A 100 -8.55 2.95 -5.72
CA ALA A 100 -8.40 4.26 -5.09
C ALA A 100 -7.01 4.88 -5.24
N GLY A 101 -6.02 4.11 -5.70
CA GLY A 101 -4.63 4.55 -5.84
C GLY A 101 -3.73 4.14 -4.66
N ALA A 102 -4.15 3.20 -3.81
CA ALA A 102 -3.27 2.66 -2.80
C ALA A 102 -2.03 2.00 -3.43
N THR A 103 -0.85 2.32 -2.89
CA THR A 103 0.44 1.75 -3.31
C THR A 103 0.66 0.37 -2.69
N GLY A 104 0.07 0.10 -1.53
CA GLY A 104 0.15 -1.20 -0.88
C GLY A 104 -1.04 -1.49 0.03
N TYR A 105 -1.13 -2.73 0.46
CA TYR A 105 -2.13 -3.26 1.37
C TYR A 105 -1.48 -4.26 2.34
N LEU A 106 -1.71 -4.06 3.63
CA LEU A 106 -1.21 -4.89 4.71
C LEU A 106 -2.35 -5.25 5.66
N VAL A 107 -2.32 -6.46 6.21
CA VAL A 107 -3.27 -6.88 7.23
C VAL A 107 -2.83 -6.42 8.63
N LYS A 108 -3.78 -6.06 9.51
CA LYS A 108 -3.52 -5.66 10.90
C LYS A 108 -2.88 -6.77 11.74
N SER A 109 -2.95 -8.03 11.30
CA SER A 109 -2.26 -9.16 11.93
C SER A 109 -0.76 -9.26 11.62
N ALA A 110 -0.24 -8.40 10.73
CA ALA A 110 1.18 -8.34 10.42
C ALA A 110 2.01 -7.97 11.66
N SER A 111 3.21 -8.53 11.72
CA SER A 111 4.19 -8.20 12.75
C SER A 111 4.70 -6.77 12.61
N LYS A 112 5.27 -6.23 13.70
CA LYS A 112 5.94 -4.93 13.71
C LYS A 112 7.01 -4.81 12.61
N ALA A 113 7.82 -5.86 12.42
CA ALA A 113 8.86 -5.88 11.39
C ALA A 113 8.28 -5.81 9.97
N GLU A 114 7.20 -6.56 9.71
CA GLU A 114 6.51 -6.52 8.42
C GLU A 114 5.87 -5.15 8.14
N LEU A 115 5.30 -4.50 9.16
CA LEU A 115 4.79 -3.13 9.04
C LEU A 115 5.90 -2.15 8.65
N SER A 116 7.03 -2.20 9.34
CA SER A 116 8.18 -1.32 9.07
C SER A 116 8.76 -1.55 7.67
N ASP A 117 8.92 -2.81 7.25
CA ASP A 117 9.37 -3.15 5.92
C ASP A 117 8.38 -2.70 4.84
N ALA A 118 7.07 -2.86 5.09
CA ALA A 118 6.01 -2.40 4.22
C ALA A 118 6.05 -0.88 4.06
N VAL A 119 6.19 -0.10 5.15
CA VAL A 119 6.27 1.36 5.08
C VAL A 119 7.50 1.81 4.28
N ARG A 120 8.69 1.20 4.48
CA ARG A 120 9.88 1.54 3.68
C ARG A 120 9.70 1.19 2.21
N ALA A 121 9.06 0.05 1.93
CA ALA A 121 8.75 -0.36 0.57
C ALA A 121 7.78 0.59 -0.12
N THR A 122 6.68 0.92 0.55
CA THR A 122 5.71 1.89 0.07
C THR A 122 6.34 3.25 -0.13
N ALA A 123 7.16 3.76 0.79
CA ALA A 123 7.87 5.03 0.61
C ALA A 123 8.74 5.05 -0.66
N ALA A 124 9.38 3.92 -1.00
CA ALA A 124 10.16 3.74 -2.22
C ALA A 124 9.31 3.54 -3.49
N GLY A 125 7.98 3.60 -3.40
CA GLY A 125 7.06 3.35 -4.51
C GLY A 125 6.90 1.87 -4.87
N ARG A 126 7.36 0.95 -4.02
CA ARG A 126 7.21 -0.48 -4.24
C ARG A 126 5.84 -0.94 -3.75
N ALA A 127 5.17 -1.71 -4.60
CA ALA A 127 3.94 -2.40 -4.25
C ALA A 127 4.16 -3.37 -3.09
N VAL A 128 3.28 -3.30 -2.08
CA VAL A 128 3.27 -4.23 -0.95
C VAL A 128 1.92 -4.91 -0.93
N PHE A 129 1.90 -6.21 -1.23
CA PHE A 129 0.72 -7.05 -1.15
C PHE A 129 1.19 -8.41 -0.64
N THR A 130 0.40 -9.05 0.22
CA THR A 130 0.70 -10.45 0.57
C THR A 130 0.62 -11.31 -0.70
N PRO A 131 1.34 -12.46 -0.78
CA PRO A 131 1.39 -13.27 -1.99
C PRO A 131 0.02 -13.66 -2.54
N SER A 132 -0.94 -13.97 -1.66
CA SER A 132 -2.33 -14.26 -2.00
C SER A 132 -3.03 -13.07 -2.68
N LEU A 133 -2.74 -11.84 -2.23
CA LEU A 133 -3.31 -10.60 -2.75
C LEU A 133 -2.66 -10.14 -4.07
N ALA A 134 -1.36 -10.39 -4.24
CA ALA A 134 -0.64 -10.04 -5.47
C ALA A 134 -1.28 -10.70 -6.71
N GLY A 135 -1.66 -11.98 -6.63
CA GLY A 135 -2.35 -12.68 -7.71
C GLY A 135 -3.70 -12.04 -8.10
N LEU A 136 -4.40 -11.45 -7.13
CA LEU A 136 -5.71 -10.83 -7.32
C LEU A 136 -5.60 -9.47 -8.03
N VAL A 137 -4.68 -8.61 -7.57
CA VAL A 137 -4.39 -7.31 -8.18
C VAL A 137 -3.94 -7.49 -9.63
N LEU A 138 -3.07 -8.46 -9.86
CA LEU A 138 -2.55 -8.76 -11.19
C LEU A 138 -3.63 -9.35 -12.12
N GLY A 139 -4.54 -10.16 -11.60
CA GLY A 139 -5.71 -10.63 -12.34
C GLY A 139 -6.65 -9.50 -12.75
N GLU A 140 -6.84 -8.49 -11.90
CA GLU A 140 -7.64 -7.31 -12.23
C GLU A 140 -6.97 -6.42 -13.27
N TYR A 141 -5.66 -6.16 -13.15
CA TYR A 141 -4.91 -5.43 -14.18
C TYR A 141 -5.04 -6.11 -15.56
N ARG A 142 -4.97 -7.44 -15.60
CA ARG A 142 -5.22 -8.20 -16.84
C ARG A 142 -6.65 -8.01 -17.35
N ARG A 143 -7.67 -8.10 -16.48
CA ARG A 143 -9.06 -7.85 -16.86
C ARG A 143 -9.26 -6.46 -17.46
N ILE A 144 -8.77 -5.42 -16.78
CA ILE A 144 -8.83 -4.02 -17.24
C ILE A 144 -8.12 -3.85 -18.59
N ALA A 145 -6.98 -4.51 -18.79
CA ALA A 145 -6.26 -4.49 -20.07
C ALA A 145 -7.01 -5.22 -21.20
N THR A 146 -7.78 -6.27 -20.87
CA THR A 146 -8.56 -7.08 -21.83
C THR A 146 -9.98 -6.59 -22.08
N SER A 147 -10.57 -5.78 -21.19
CA SER A 147 -11.88 -5.17 -21.41
C SER A 147 -11.76 -4.10 -22.51
N THR A 148 -12.48 -4.32 -23.60
CA THR A 148 -12.50 -3.53 -24.84
C THR A 148 -13.33 -2.25 -24.76
N ASP A 149 -13.38 -1.59 -23.59
CA ASP A 149 -13.98 -0.25 -23.49
C ASP A 149 -12.90 0.85 -23.43
N SER A 150 -13.20 1.95 -24.11
CA SER A 150 -12.25 2.85 -24.78
C SER A 150 -11.72 4.00 -23.90
N GLY A 151 -10.39 4.18 -23.82
CA GLY A 151 -9.74 5.37 -23.23
C GLY A 151 -8.20 5.37 -23.35
N PRO A 152 -7.51 6.54 -23.48
CA PRO A 152 -6.14 6.63 -24.05
C PRO A 152 -5.00 6.63 -23.02
N ALA A 153 -5.11 5.93 -21.90
CA ALA A 153 -4.01 5.83 -20.94
C ALA A 153 -3.97 4.41 -20.33
N ARG A 154 -3.27 3.49 -20.99
CA ARG A 154 -3.02 2.15 -20.47
C ARG A 154 -1.56 2.04 -19.99
N PRO A 155 -1.31 1.64 -18.73
CA PRO A 155 -0.01 1.08 -18.35
C PRO A 155 0.07 -0.37 -18.89
N SER A 156 0.98 -0.64 -19.82
CA SER A 156 1.27 -2.00 -20.28
C SER A 156 2.36 -2.61 -19.41
N LEU A 157 2.10 -3.79 -18.83
CA LEU A 157 3.12 -4.54 -18.11
C LEU A 157 4.22 -5.00 -19.09
N THR A 158 5.46 -4.92 -18.63
CA THR A 158 6.65 -5.36 -19.37
C THR A 158 6.76 -6.89 -19.37
N GLU A 159 7.54 -7.44 -20.30
CA GLU A 159 7.75 -8.89 -20.40
C GLU A 159 8.30 -9.51 -19.11
N ARG A 160 9.10 -8.75 -18.36
CA ARG A 160 9.72 -9.17 -17.10
C ARG A 160 8.69 -9.31 -15.97
N GLU A 161 7.71 -8.41 -15.93
CA GLU A 161 6.58 -8.50 -15.00
C GLU A 161 5.69 -9.71 -15.35
N THR A 162 5.52 -10.00 -16.64
CA THR A 162 4.78 -11.17 -17.16
C THR A 162 5.45 -12.51 -16.86
N GLU A 163 6.78 -12.52 -16.76
CA GLU A 163 7.54 -13.73 -16.41
C GLU A 163 7.43 -14.04 -14.91
N VAL A 164 7.59 -13.03 -14.05
CA VAL A 164 7.37 -13.15 -12.59
C VAL A 164 5.94 -13.61 -12.31
N LEU A 165 4.96 -13.13 -13.08
CA LEU A 165 3.56 -13.53 -13.05
C LEU A 165 3.31 -15.03 -13.28
N ARG A 166 4.19 -15.71 -14.03
CA ARG A 166 4.03 -17.14 -14.32
C ARG A 166 4.50 -18.02 -13.17
N TYR A 167 5.41 -17.51 -12.35
CA TYR A 167 5.98 -18.23 -11.20
C TYR A 167 5.14 -18.06 -9.93
N VAL A 168 4.46 -16.92 -9.74
CA VAL A 168 3.59 -16.69 -8.57
C VAL A 168 2.24 -17.42 -8.70
N ALA A 169 1.74 -17.64 -9.93
CA ALA A 169 0.48 -18.36 -10.18
C ALA A 169 0.59 -19.89 -10.11
N LYS A 170 1.81 -20.43 -9.97
CA LYS A 170 2.06 -21.86 -9.76
C LYS A 170 2.72 -22.01 -8.40
N ASP A 171 1.95 -22.36 -7.37
CA ASP A 171 2.47 -22.67 -6.03
C ASP A 171 3.71 -23.57 -6.07
N CYS A 172 4.91 -23.02 -5.86
CA CYS A 172 6.12 -23.75 -5.46
C CYS A 172 7.26 -22.80 -4.99
N PRO A 173 7.97 -23.10 -3.89
CA PRO A 173 9.00 -22.22 -3.30
C PRO A 173 10.31 -22.20 -4.11
N PRO A 174 11.17 -21.18 -3.93
CA PRO A 174 12.40 -21.04 -4.69
C PRO A 174 13.47 -22.00 -4.15
N SER A 175 13.53 -23.21 -4.69
CA SER A 175 14.74 -24.02 -4.60
C SER A 175 15.09 -24.60 -5.97
N ARG A 176 16.32 -24.29 -6.39
CA ARG A 176 17.03 -24.70 -7.63
C ARG A 176 16.78 -23.84 -8.88
N LEU A 177 17.60 -22.80 -9.01
CA LEU A 177 18.03 -22.28 -10.31
C LEU A 177 19.09 -23.25 -10.90
N PRO A 178 18.97 -23.74 -12.15
CA PRO A 178 20.11 -24.30 -12.85
C PRO A 178 21.06 -23.17 -13.28
N LYS A 179 22.34 -23.31 -12.92
CA LYS A 179 23.43 -22.48 -13.45
C LYS A 179 23.60 -22.82 -14.94
N ASN A 180 23.31 -21.89 -15.83
CA ASN A 180 23.74 -22.00 -17.22
C ASN A 180 25.11 -21.35 -17.38
N SER A 181 26.11 -22.22 -17.49
CA SER A 181 27.44 -21.93 -18.00
C SER A 181 27.38 -21.58 -19.48
N ARG A 182 27.97 -20.45 -19.86
CA ARG A 182 28.79 -20.33 -21.06
C ARG A 182 30.00 -19.48 -20.72
#